data_AF-A0A3T1CYS1-F1
#
_entry.id   AF-A0A3T1CYS1-F1
#
_cell.length_a   1.000
_cell.length_b   1.000
_cell.length_c   1.000
_cell.angle_alpha   90.00
_cell.angle_beta   90.00
_cell.angle_gamma   90.00
#
_symmetry.space_group_name_H-M   'P 1'
#
loop_
_entity.id
_entity.type
_entity.pdbx_description
1 polymer ?
#
loop_
_entity_poly.entity_id
_entity_poly.type
_entity_poly.pdbx_seq_one_letter_code
_entity_poly.pdbx_strand_id
1 'polypeptide(L)'
;MMTLVLSLIIASSVGTIIWILQNSIKPFTQKVFSQTWHYYSALIPVFFLLDGSEIMIRLVSFIRSVLQDTSTISESGMIAEQNAHIIPMEQTGTNSSLFMNQLFDYLLRFNNTKGIVLFTTVIWAIGTIVFLAVNVKNYVAFRRSILQESRVCDTVQSPVKVIISARATTPMVMGLWKPIVVLPDIRFGEKELAMILSHELIHLKRGDLLVKLLVLIANAIHWFNPAAYSLNKQINILCELSCDEKVVKEMDMENRRYYGETLLSMLEYGVKQRNIVFISSLCGPKKAMKRRLMNLMNEKKMKKPVLALSLVAAMALLGGGGTAAYAAGSAVPVKIPTGKQVEGRNISLQYEDGTTVFYDKDGNRLLADPKKNDVPQKLTTEEIVDRVNKHIAKGLAVPQGYIDELPQKSLDAINDTYGLKLQKSK
;
A
#
# COMPACT_ATOMS: atom_id res chain seq x y z
N MET A 1 -17.29 6.27 -0.45
CA MET A 1 -17.67 5.42 0.70
C MET A 1 -17.25 3.97 0.49
N MET A 2 -17.66 3.29 -0.59
CA MET A 2 -17.25 1.89 -0.80
C MET A 2 -15.74 1.73 -1.02
N THR A 3 -15.10 2.66 -1.73
CA THR A 3 -13.64 2.73 -1.89
C THR A 3 -12.90 2.83 -0.54
N LEU A 4 -13.45 3.61 0.40
CA LEU A 4 -12.90 3.77 1.76
C LEU A 4 -13.02 2.48 2.59
N VAL A 5 -14.15 1.78 2.51
CA VAL A 5 -14.32 0.50 3.21
C VAL A 5 -13.35 -0.54 2.66
N LEU A 6 -13.18 -0.59 1.33
CA LEU A 6 -12.28 -1.54 0.70
C LEU A 6 -10.81 -1.24 0.99
N SER A 7 -10.39 0.04 0.93
CA SER A 7 -9.01 0.43 1.29
C SER A 7 -8.70 0.10 2.74
N LEU A 8 -9.66 0.31 3.66
CA LEU A 8 -9.51 -0.04 5.07
C LEU A 8 -9.32 -1.55 5.29
N ILE A 9 -10.10 -2.39 4.61
CA ILE A 9 -9.96 -3.86 4.67
C ILE A 9 -8.60 -4.30 4.13
N ILE A 10 -8.18 -3.73 2.99
CA ILE A 10 -6.87 -4.03 2.38
C ILE A 10 -5.74 -3.62 3.32
N ALA A 11 -5.74 -2.38 3.83
CA ALA A 11 -4.74 -1.87 4.77
C ALA A 11 -4.65 -2.75 6.03
N SER A 12 -5.80 -3.13 6.59
CA SER A 12 -5.87 -4.05 7.74
C SER A 12 -5.25 -5.42 7.43
N SER A 13 -5.56 -5.97 6.24
CA SER A 13 -5.10 -7.28 5.81
C SER A 13 -3.59 -7.29 5.56
N VAL A 14 -3.10 -6.33 4.78
CA VAL A 14 -1.67 -6.17 4.46
C VAL A 14 -0.85 -5.93 5.72
N GLY A 15 -1.27 -4.99 6.58
CA GLY A 15 -0.59 -4.74 7.85
C GLY A 15 -0.52 -5.98 8.75
N THR A 16 -1.59 -6.77 8.79
CA THR A 16 -1.63 -8.03 9.56
C THR A 16 -0.69 -9.09 8.97
N ILE A 17 -0.68 -9.26 7.65
CA ILE A 17 0.20 -10.23 6.97
C ILE A 17 1.67 -9.89 7.22
N ILE A 18 2.05 -8.62 7.07
CA ILE A 18 3.43 -8.17 7.33
C ILE A 18 3.81 -8.42 8.79
N TRP A 19 2.93 -8.10 9.73
CA TRP A 19 3.16 -8.37 11.15
C TRP A 19 3.34 -9.87 11.46
N ILE A 20 2.54 -10.74 10.85
CA ILE A 20 2.67 -12.20 10.98
C ILE A 20 4.03 -12.65 10.44
N LEU A 21 4.38 -12.22 9.22
CA LEU A 21 5.63 -12.60 8.56
C LEU A 21 6.86 -12.19 9.38
N GLN A 22 6.85 -10.96 9.91
CA GLN A 22 7.89 -10.47 10.81
C GLN A 22 8.00 -11.30 12.10
N ASN A 23 6.87 -11.72 12.68
CA ASN A 23 6.88 -12.58 13.87
C ASN A 23 7.38 -13.99 13.59
N SER A 24 7.11 -14.54 12.40
CA SER A 24 7.59 -15.87 12.00
C SER A 24 9.11 -15.91 11.86
N ILE A 25 9.73 -14.85 11.34
CA ILE A 25 11.21 -14.76 11.22
C ILE A 25 11.89 -14.24 12.50
N LYS A 26 11.11 -13.86 13.51
CA LYS A 26 11.60 -13.27 14.77
C LYS A 26 12.64 -14.13 15.50
N PRO A 27 12.48 -15.46 15.65
CA PRO A 27 13.46 -16.29 16.35
C PRO A 27 14.86 -16.26 15.73
N PHE A 28 14.93 -16.09 14.40
CA PHE A 28 16.19 -15.97 13.67
C PHE A 28 16.74 -14.54 13.76
N THR A 29 15.90 -13.55 13.45
CA THR A 29 16.29 -12.14 13.42
C THR A 29 16.69 -11.60 14.80
N GLN A 30 16.15 -12.13 15.91
CA GLN A 30 16.61 -11.79 17.26
C GLN A 30 18.02 -12.29 17.58
N LYS A 31 18.52 -13.30 16.87
CA LYS A 31 19.91 -13.74 17.02
C LYS A 31 20.89 -12.76 16.39
N VAL A 32 20.49 -12.15 15.27
CA VAL A 32 21.35 -11.37 14.37
C VAL A 32 21.23 -9.86 14.58
N PHE A 33 20.02 -9.34 14.81
CA PHE A 33 19.73 -7.90 14.80
C PHE A 33 19.55 -7.32 16.22
N SER A 34 19.90 -6.04 16.37
CA SER A 34 19.74 -5.25 17.60
C SER A 34 18.27 -5.02 17.96
N GLN A 35 17.98 -4.70 19.23
CA GLN A 35 16.61 -4.39 19.65
C GLN A 35 16.09 -3.11 18.99
N THR A 36 17.00 -2.16 18.74
CA THR A 36 16.72 -0.94 17.98
C THR A 36 16.26 -1.24 16.55
N TRP A 37 16.85 -2.23 15.88
CA TRP A 37 16.40 -2.65 14.55
C TRP A 37 14.98 -3.20 14.60
N HIS A 38 14.70 -4.09 15.56
CA HIS A 38 13.36 -4.66 15.74
C HIS A 38 12.31 -3.60 16.05
N TYR A 39 12.67 -2.56 16.82
CA TYR A 39 11.78 -1.45 17.10
C TYR A 39 11.36 -0.69 15.83
N TYR A 40 12.32 -0.30 14.98
CA TYR A 40 12.00 0.41 13.75
C TYR A 40 11.34 -0.49 12.69
N SER A 41 11.73 -1.75 12.58
CA SER A 41 11.08 -2.68 11.63
C SER A 41 9.64 -2.99 12.03
N ALA A 42 9.31 -2.97 13.32
CA ALA A 42 7.93 -3.08 13.80
C ALA A 42 7.04 -1.88 13.45
N LEU A 43 7.60 -0.76 12.95
CA LEU A 43 6.81 0.35 12.42
C LEU A 43 6.33 0.12 10.98
N ILE A 44 6.90 -0.84 10.25
CA ILE A 44 6.51 -1.16 8.87
C ILE A 44 5.03 -1.58 8.80
N PRO A 45 4.53 -2.54 9.61
CA PRO A 45 3.11 -2.84 9.64
C PRO A 45 2.21 -1.64 9.98
N VAL A 46 2.66 -0.75 10.88
CA VAL A 46 1.92 0.46 11.26
C VAL A 46 1.75 1.39 10.06
N PHE A 47 2.81 1.58 9.27
CA PHE A 47 2.77 2.38 8.06
C PHE A 47 1.73 1.86 7.06
N PHE A 48 1.66 0.54 6.84
CA PHE A 48 0.63 -0.04 5.96
C PHE A 48 -0.78 0.04 6.54
N LEU A 49 -0.94 -0.08 7.87
CA LEU A 49 -2.23 0.13 8.53
C LEU A 49 -2.74 1.58 8.36
N LEU A 50 -1.86 2.57 8.26
CA LEU A 50 -2.21 3.97 8.04
C LEU A 50 -2.34 4.33 6.55
N ASP A 51 -2.69 3.35 5.70
CA ASP A 51 -2.85 3.50 4.26
C ASP A 51 -1.57 3.98 3.53
N GLY A 52 -0.40 3.60 4.06
CA GLY A 52 0.88 3.84 3.40
C GLY A 52 1.04 3.15 2.04
N SER A 53 0.11 2.27 1.65
CA SER A 53 0.02 1.63 0.34
C SER A 53 -0.03 2.62 -0.81
N GLU A 54 -0.86 3.67 -0.70
CA GLU A 54 -0.99 4.72 -1.73
C GLU A 54 0.32 5.49 -1.92
N ILE A 55 1.00 5.80 -0.82
CA ILE A 55 2.30 6.46 -0.84
C ILE A 55 3.34 5.56 -1.50
N MET A 56 3.35 4.25 -1.19
CA MET A 56 4.26 3.30 -1.81
C MET A 56 3.98 3.11 -3.31
N ILE A 57 2.72 3.07 -3.73
CA ILE A 57 2.36 3.00 -5.15
C ILE A 57 2.90 4.22 -5.90
N ARG A 58 2.69 5.43 -5.35
CA ARG A 58 3.22 6.68 -5.92
C ARG A 58 4.75 6.73 -5.94
N LEU A 59 5.38 6.21 -4.90
CA LEU A 59 6.85 6.16 -4.81
C LEU A 59 7.43 5.13 -5.78
N VAL A 60 6.81 3.96 -5.93
CA VAL A 60 7.20 2.95 -6.93
C VAL A 60 6.95 3.47 -8.34
N SER A 61 5.85 4.16 -8.61
CA SER A 61 5.60 4.77 -9.92
C SER A 61 6.59 5.88 -10.23
N PHE A 62 6.97 6.69 -9.23
CA PHE A 62 8.00 7.72 -9.36
C PHE A 62 9.39 7.12 -9.58
N ILE A 63 9.77 6.11 -8.80
CA ILE A 63 11.04 5.39 -9.00
C ILE A 63 11.04 4.75 -10.39
N ARG A 64 9.93 4.15 -10.82
CA ARG A 64 9.82 3.60 -12.18
C ARG A 64 9.95 4.71 -13.23
N SER A 65 9.31 5.86 -13.08
CA SER A 65 9.44 6.95 -14.04
C SER A 65 10.85 7.54 -14.09
N VAL A 66 11.56 7.57 -12.96
CA VAL A 66 12.95 8.01 -12.88
C VAL A 66 13.92 6.95 -13.42
N LEU A 67 13.65 5.66 -13.20
CA LEU A 67 14.46 4.56 -13.71
C LEU A 67 14.12 4.19 -15.17
N GLN A 68 12.97 4.61 -15.69
CA GLN A 68 12.55 4.37 -17.08
C GLN A 68 13.34 5.18 -18.11
N ASP A 69 14.22 6.10 -17.68
CA ASP A 69 15.26 6.65 -18.55
C ASP A 69 16.35 5.63 -18.94
N THR A 70 16.32 4.42 -18.37
CA THR A 70 17.18 3.32 -18.82
C THR A 70 16.32 2.16 -19.31
N SER A 71 15.89 2.27 -20.57
CA SER A 71 15.50 1.16 -21.47
C SER A 71 14.51 0.13 -20.91
N THR A 72 13.21 0.46 -20.92
CA THR A 72 12.17 -0.55 -21.17
C THR A 72 11.09 0.06 -22.05
N ILE A 73 11.30 -0.07 -23.37
CA ILE A 73 10.25 0.13 -24.37
C ILE A 73 9.22 -0.97 -24.12
N SER A 74 8.22 -0.68 -23.29
CA SER A 74 7.00 -1.48 -23.24
C SER A 74 6.12 -0.95 -24.37
N GLU A 75 6.03 -1.71 -25.46
CA GLU A 75 5.09 -1.48 -26.56
C GLU A 75 3.68 -1.26 -25.98
N SER A 76 3.25 -0.01 -25.95
CA SER A 76 1.85 0.36 -25.75
C SER A 76 1.41 1.02 -27.04
N GLY A 77 1.14 0.20 -28.06
CA GLY A 77 0.59 0.68 -29.33
C GLY A 77 -0.78 1.30 -29.10
N MET A 78 -0.92 2.58 -29.44
CA MET A 78 -2.22 3.24 -29.54
C MET A 78 -2.95 2.70 -30.76
N ILE A 79 -4.21 2.28 -30.59
CA ILE A 79 -5.08 1.83 -31.67
C ILE A 79 -5.42 3.06 -32.52
N ALA A 80 -4.86 3.14 -33.73
CA ALA A 80 -5.35 4.05 -34.75
C ALA A 80 -6.54 3.39 -35.45
N GLU A 81 -7.76 3.84 -35.14
CA GLU A 81 -8.95 3.42 -35.87
C GLU A 81 -9.10 4.16 -37.19
N GLN A 82 -9.58 3.44 -38.21
CA GLN A 82 -10.51 4.02 -39.18
C GLN A 82 -11.89 3.38 -38.97
N ASN A 83 -12.81 4.20 -38.44
CA ASN A 83 -14.25 4.04 -38.39
C ASN A 83 -14.80 2.75 -37.75
N ALA A 84 -14.66 2.62 -36.44
CA ALA A 84 -15.80 2.24 -35.62
C ALA A 84 -16.05 3.34 -34.59
N HIS A 85 -17.31 3.58 -34.23
CA HIS A 85 -17.64 4.56 -33.20
C HIS A 85 -17.31 3.94 -31.84
N ILE A 86 -16.03 3.92 -31.46
CA ILE A 86 -15.61 3.49 -30.13
C ILE A 86 -15.77 4.68 -29.18
N ILE A 87 -16.62 4.51 -28.17
CA ILE A 87 -16.71 5.44 -27.04
C ILE A 87 -15.31 5.57 -26.44
N PRO A 88 -14.75 6.79 -26.23
CA PRO A 88 -13.37 6.94 -25.79
C PRO A 88 -13.18 6.16 -24.48
N MET A 89 -12.35 5.11 -24.52
CA MET A 89 -11.94 4.43 -23.31
C MET A 89 -10.90 5.31 -22.64
N GLU A 90 -11.35 6.01 -21.60
CA GLU A 90 -10.50 6.85 -20.76
C GLU A 90 -9.31 6.03 -20.28
N GLN A 91 -8.11 6.34 -20.78
CA GLN A 91 -6.85 5.79 -20.28
C GLN A 91 -6.60 6.35 -18.87
N THR A 92 -7.25 5.79 -17.87
CA THR A 92 -6.88 6.07 -16.47
C THR A 92 -5.79 5.10 -16.06
N GLY A 93 -4.57 5.63 -15.94
CA GLY A 93 -3.44 4.95 -15.33
C GLY A 93 -3.76 4.41 -13.93
N THR A 94 -2.92 3.46 -13.52
CA THR A 94 -2.92 2.68 -12.25
C THR A 94 -3.72 1.38 -12.29
N ASN A 95 -3.04 0.24 -12.49
CA ASN A 95 -3.61 -1.11 -12.46
C ASN A 95 -4.25 -1.49 -11.11
N SER A 96 -3.92 -0.77 -10.03
CA SER A 96 -4.63 -0.88 -8.74
C SER A 96 -6.08 -0.43 -8.82
N SER A 97 -6.39 0.58 -9.65
CA SER A 97 -7.76 1.04 -9.88
C SER A 97 -8.62 -0.04 -10.56
N LEU A 98 -8.03 -0.85 -11.45
CA LEU A 98 -8.74 -1.85 -12.25
C LEU A 98 -9.26 -3.03 -11.41
N PHE A 99 -8.45 -3.56 -10.49
CA PHE A 99 -8.90 -4.57 -9.51
C PHE A 99 -9.96 -4.01 -8.57
N MET A 100 -9.71 -2.80 -8.05
CA MET A 100 -10.66 -2.13 -7.15
C MET A 100 -12.00 -1.89 -7.84
N ASN A 101 -11.98 -1.53 -9.12
CA ASN A 101 -13.17 -1.33 -9.95
C ASN A 101 -13.89 -2.66 -10.26
N GLN A 102 -13.17 -3.75 -10.54
CA GLN A 102 -13.80 -5.07 -10.76
C GLN A 102 -14.44 -5.64 -9.48
N LEU A 103 -13.75 -5.51 -8.34
CA LEU A 103 -14.29 -5.93 -7.05
C LEU A 103 -15.45 -5.02 -6.63
N PHE A 104 -15.38 -3.74 -6.97
CA PHE A 104 -16.48 -2.78 -6.83
C PHE A 104 -17.69 -3.18 -7.67
N ASP A 105 -17.51 -3.59 -8.93
CA ASP A 105 -18.59 -4.07 -9.80
C ASP A 105 -19.22 -5.37 -9.29
N TYR A 106 -18.42 -6.29 -8.75
CA TYR A 106 -18.94 -7.51 -8.13
C TYR A 106 -19.75 -7.20 -6.87
N LEU A 107 -19.25 -6.31 -6.01
CA LEU A 107 -19.97 -5.90 -4.81
C LEU A 107 -21.23 -5.13 -5.17
N LEU A 108 -21.23 -4.25 -6.17
CA LEU A 108 -22.41 -3.46 -6.59
C LEU A 108 -23.58 -4.32 -7.10
N ARG A 109 -23.36 -5.57 -7.54
CA ARG A 109 -24.42 -6.47 -8.01
C ARG A 109 -25.44 -6.87 -6.94
N PHE A 110 -25.14 -6.69 -5.66
CA PHE A 110 -26.11 -6.97 -4.59
C PHE A 110 -27.14 -5.84 -4.45
N ASN A 111 -28.42 -6.20 -4.35
CA ASN A 111 -29.57 -5.29 -4.48
C ASN A 111 -29.74 -4.26 -3.32
N ASN A 112 -28.75 -4.10 -2.43
CA ASN A 112 -28.79 -3.14 -1.30
C ASN A 112 -27.40 -2.63 -0.85
N THR A 113 -26.43 -2.60 -1.75
CA THR A 113 -25.01 -2.36 -1.44
C THR A 113 -24.73 -0.99 -0.87
N LYS A 114 -25.37 0.04 -1.42
CA LYS A 114 -25.20 1.42 -0.96
C LYS A 114 -25.62 1.58 0.51
N GLY A 115 -26.72 0.96 0.91
CA GLY A 115 -27.21 0.98 2.29
C GLY A 115 -26.27 0.27 3.26
N ILE A 116 -25.80 -0.93 2.90
CA ILE A 116 -24.87 -1.71 3.71
C ILE A 116 -23.52 -0.98 3.87
N VAL A 117 -22.98 -0.43 2.79
CA VAL A 117 -21.71 0.31 2.80
C VAL A 117 -21.81 1.57 3.67
N LEU A 118 -22.90 2.33 3.54
CA LEU A 118 -23.14 3.50 4.38
C LEU A 118 -23.24 3.11 5.86
N PHE A 119 -24.05 2.09 6.18
CA PHE A 119 -24.23 1.59 7.54
C PHE A 119 -22.90 1.14 8.17
N THR A 120 -22.12 0.32 7.46
CA THR A 120 -20.80 -0.14 7.92
C THR A 120 -19.82 1.02 8.10
N THR A 121 -19.81 2.01 7.18
CA THR A 121 -18.93 3.18 7.29
C THR A 121 -19.30 4.03 8.52
N VAL A 122 -20.59 4.20 8.79
CA VAL A 122 -21.07 4.94 9.97
C VAL A 122 -20.69 4.22 11.26
N ILE A 123 -20.92 2.90 11.34
CA ILE A 123 -20.51 2.09 12.51
C ILE A 123 -18.99 2.19 12.73
N TRP A 124 -18.21 2.06 11.66
CA TRP A 124 -16.76 2.17 11.72
C TRP A 124 -16.33 3.54 12.26
N ALA A 125 -16.89 4.63 11.71
CA ALA A 125 -16.57 5.99 12.12
C ALA A 125 -16.93 6.25 13.59
N ILE A 126 -18.11 5.79 14.04
CA ILE A 126 -18.53 5.86 15.44
C ILE A 126 -17.53 5.10 16.32
N GLY A 127 -17.16 3.88 15.94
CA GLY A 127 -16.18 3.06 16.67
C GLY A 127 -14.83 3.77 16.82
N THR A 128 -14.30 4.35 15.75
CA THR A 128 -13.05 5.11 15.77
C THR A 128 -13.15 6.35 16.66
N ILE A 129 -14.24 7.12 16.57
CA ILE A 129 -14.47 8.32 17.40
C ILE A 129 -14.56 7.94 18.88
N VAL A 130 -15.34 6.91 19.22
CA VAL A 130 -15.48 6.42 20.60
C VAL A 130 -14.13 5.94 21.13
N PHE A 131 -13.39 5.16 20.35
CA PHE A 131 -12.06 4.68 20.74
C PHE A 131 -11.10 5.85 21.05
N LEU A 132 -11.02 6.85 20.16
CA LEU A 132 -10.18 8.02 20.37
C LEU A 132 -10.65 8.84 21.57
N ALA A 133 -11.96 9.09 21.70
CA ALA A 133 -12.52 9.86 22.79
C ALA A 133 -12.23 9.22 24.16
N VAL A 134 -12.36 7.89 24.28
CA VAL A 134 -12.01 7.15 25.49
C VAL A 134 -10.53 7.29 25.81
N ASN A 135 -9.63 7.10 24.84
CA ASN A 135 -8.18 7.22 25.06
C ASN A 135 -7.76 8.66 25.39
N VAL A 136 -8.35 9.67 24.75
CA VAL A 136 -8.12 11.09 25.05
C VAL A 136 -8.62 11.42 26.44
N LYS A 137 -9.83 11.00 26.82
CA LYS A 137 -10.38 11.19 28.16
C LYS A 137 -9.48 10.57 29.22
N ASN A 138 -9.03 9.33 29.01
CA ASN A 138 -8.11 8.63 29.91
C ASN A 138 -6.78 9.38 30.03
N TYR A 139 -6.21 9.84 28.92
CA TYR A 139 -4.97 10.62 28.92
C TYR A 139 -5.13 11.95 29.66
N VAL A 140 -6.22 12.69 29.41
CA VAL A 140 -6.48 13.99 30.08
C VAL A 140 -6.72 13.80 31.57
N ALA A 141 -7.51 12.79 31.97
CA ALA A 141 -7.74 12.46 33.37
C ALA A 141 -6.43 12.07 34.06
N PHE A 142 -5.62 11.21 33.43
CA PHE A 142 -4.30 10.82 33.93
C PHE A 142 -3.37 12.03 34.07
N ARG A 143 -3.26 12.87 33.03
CA ARG A 143 -2.43 14.08 33.04
C ARG A 143 -2.85 15.05 34.15
N ARG A 144 -4.15 15.28 34.32
CA ARG A 144 -4.66 16.15 35.40
C ARG A 144 -4.29 15.59 36.77
N SER A 145 -4.50 14.29 36.98
CA SER A 145 -4.15 13.58 38.22
C SER A 145 -2.66 13.73 38.57
N ILE A 146 -1.77 13.53 37.60
CA ILE A 146 -0.31 13.66 37.80
C ILE A 146 0.09 15.10 38.13
N LEU A 147 -0.47 16.09 37.43
CA LEU A 147 -0.08 17.49 37.59
C LEU A 147 -0.62 18.12 38.89
N GLN A 148 -1.77 17.69 39.39
CA GLN A 148 -2.38 18.24 40.62
C GLN A 148 -1.52 18.05 41.86
N GLU A 149 -0.82 16.93 41.97
CA GLU A 149 0.05 16.59 43.10
C GLU A 149 1.53 16.58 42.68
N SER A 150 1.90 17.48 41.77
CA SER A 150 3.27 17.59 41.27
C SER A 150 4.03 18.77 41.86
N ARG A 151 5.32 18.56 42.11
CA ARG A 151 6.30 19.60 42.45
C ARG A 151 7.39 19.63 41.37
N VAL A 152 7.95 20.81 41.11
CA VAL A 152 9.11 20.92 40.20
C VAL A 152 10.34 20.36 40.90
N CYS A 153 11.15 19.61 40.15
CA CYS A 153 12.43 19.11 40.67
C CYS A 153 13.54 20.08 40.24
N ASP A 154 13.89 21.00 41.14
CA ASP A 154 14.91 22.03 40.86
C ASP A 154 16.35 21.50 41.01
N THR A 155 16.51 20.32 41.61
CA THR A 155 17.83 19.72 41.92
C THR A 155 18.49 19.07 40.69
N VAL A 156 17.73 18.84 39.61
CA VAL A 156 18.22 18.13 38.43
C VAL A 156 18.42 19.11 37.29
N GLN A 157 19.68 19.28 36.85
CA GLN A 157 19.97 19.94 35.59
C GLN A 157 19.58 19.04 34.43
N SER A 158 18.45 19.35 33.80
CA SER A 158 17.93 18.64 32.63
C SER A 158 17.54 19.67 31.56
N PRO A 159 17.74 19.37 30.26
CA PRO A 159 17.26 20.24 29.18
C PRO A 159 15.73 20.36 29.13
N VAL A 160 15.01 19.60 29.96
CA VAL A 160 13.56 19.46 29.96
C VAL A 160 13.06 19.60 31.38
N LYS A 161 11.87 20.18 31.54
CA LYS A 161 11.22 20.30 32.84
C LYS A 161 11.03 18.91 33.47
N VAL A 162 11.56 18.74 34.67
CA VAL A 162 11.38 17.55 35.51
C VAL A 162 10.42 17.88 36.64
N ILE A 163 9.41 17.05 36.83
CA ILE A 163 8.46 17.15 37.95
C ILE A 163 8.44 15.84 38.73
N ILE A 164 8.18 15.94 40.03
CA ILE A 164 7.96 14.79 40.91
C ILE A 164 6.48 14.75 41.26
N SER A 165 5.85 13.58 41.15
CA SER A 165 4.43 13.40 41.47
C SER A 165 4.23 12.13 42.31
N ALA A 166 3.48 12.26 43.41
CA ALA A 166 3.15 11.12 44.28
C ALA A 166 2.27 10.08 43.56
N ARG A 167 1.51 10.51 42.54
CA ARG A 167 0.64 9.63 41.73
C ARG A 167 1.38 8.95 40.58
N ALA A 168 2.62 9.33 40.30
CA ALA A 168 3.43 8.63 39.32
C ALA A 168 3.97 7.33 39.95
N THR A 169 3.67 6.20 39.31
CA THR A 169 4.13 4.87 39.78
C THR A 169 5.48 4.47 39.20
N THR A 170 5.87 5.09 38.08
CA THR A 170 7.12 4.87 37.36
C THR A 170 7.54 6.19 36.73
N PRO A 171 8.85 6.39 36.45
CA PRO A 171 9.28 7.48 35.59
C PRO A 171 8.59 7.41 34.23
N MET A 172 8.29 8.58 33.66
CA MET A 172 7.70 8.67 32.32
C MET A 172 7.87 10.05 31.71
N VAL A 173 7.96 10.10 30.37
CA VAL A 173 7.80 11.33 29.61
C VAL A 173 6.34 11.58 29.24
N MET A 174 5.84 12.80 29.47
CA MET A 174 4.48 13.23 29.12
C MET A 174 4.47 14.53 28.33
N GLY A 175 3.60 14.60 27.32
CA GLY A 175 3.30 15.83 26.58
C GLY A 175 3.93 15.85 25.19
N LEU A 176 3.12 16.08 24.15
CA LEU A 176 3.56 16.03 22.75
C LEU A 176 4.37 17.27 22.34
N TRP A 177 3.86 18.46 22.66
CA TRP A 177 4.47 19.74 22.24
C TRP A 177 5.42 20.35 23.26
N LYS A 178 5.14 20.10 24.54
CA LYS A 178 5.96 20.53 25.68
C LYS A 178 6.19 19.31 26.56
N PRO A 179 7.17 18.47 26.21
CA PRO A 179 7.45 17.26 26.96
C PRO A 179 7.96 17.61 28.36
N ILE A 180 7.53 16.83 29.34
CA ILE A 180 7.88 16.96 30.76
C ILE A 180 8.26 15.55 31.23
N VAL A 181 9.37 15.44 31.94
CA VAL A 181 9.76 14.20 32.61
C VAL A 181 9.08 14.17 33.97
N VAL A 182 8.33 13.11 34.25
CA VAL A 182 7.64 12.88 35.52
C VAL A 182 8.36 11.78 36.26
N LEU A 183 8.79 12.06 37.49
CA LEU A 183 9.39 11.10 38.40
C LEU A 183 8.38 10.74 39.51
N PRO A 184 8.39 9.48 39.96
CA PRO A 184 7.63 9.09 41.16
C PRO A 184 8.25 9.75 42.40
N ASP A 185 7.45 9.95 43.45
CA ASP A 185 7.93 10.52 44.71
C ASP A 185 8.72 9.48 45.53
N ILE A 186 9.91 9.17 45.04
CA ILE A 186 10.88 8.23 45.62
C ILE A 186 12.22 8.97 45.70
N ARG A 187 12.97 8.73 46.77
CA ARG A 187 14.35 9.17 46.84
C ARG A 187 15.22 8.24 45.99
N PHE A 188 15.81 8.79 44.95
CA PHE A 188 16.79 8.11 44.11
C PHE A 188 18.21 8.46 44.58
N GLY A 189 19.12 7.49 44.54
CA GLY A 189 20.54 7.81 44.57
C GLY A 189 20.94 8.60 43.31
N GLU A 190 22.00 9.41 43.38
CA GLU A 190 22.45 10.22 42.24
C GLU A 190 22.72 9.36 40.99
N LYS A 191 23.35 8.20 41.19
CA LYS A 191 23.66 7.24 40.11
C LYS A 191 22.39 6.62 39.52
N GLU A 192 21.42 6.24 40.35
CA GLU A 192 20.13 5.71 39.88
C GLU A 192 19.41 6.77 39.05
N LEU A 193 19.31 7.99 39.60
CA LEU A 193 18.64 9.11 38.97
C LEU A 193 19.24 9.44 37.60
N ALA A 194 20.57 9.45 37.49
CA ALA A 194 21.26 9.67 36.22
C ALA A 194 20.90 8.59 35.18
N MET A 195 20.84 7.31 35.56
CA MET A 195 20.45 6.23 34.65
C MET A 195 18.99 6.33 34.21
N ILE A 196 18.09 6.65 35.14
CA ILE A 196 16.66 6.83 34.86
C ILE A 196 16.45 8.01 33.91
N LEU A 197 17.07 9.15 34.19
CA LEU A 197 16.96 10.33 33.34
C LEU A 197 17.55 10.06 31.96
N SER A 198 18.67 9.35 31.86
CA SER A 198 19.24 8.93 30.57
C SER A 198 18.23 8.12 29.75
N HIS A 199 17.53 7.17 30.37
CA HIS A 199 16.46 6.39 29.73
C HIS A 199 15.32 7.26 29.23
N GLU A 200 14.78 8.14 30.08
CA GLU A 200 13.66 9.03 29.71
C GLU A 200 14.06 10.06 28.63
N LEU A 201 15.30 10.56 28.66
CA LEU A 201 15.83 11.47 27.64
C LEU A 201 15.99 10.77 26.28
N ILE A 202 16.27 9.47 26.25
CA ILE A 202 16.31 8.70 25.00
C ILE A 202 14.90 8.64 24.37
N HIS A 203 13.86 8.39 25.18
CA HIS A 203 12.47 8.42 24.70
C HIS A 203 12.13 9.77 24.07
N LEU A 204 12.54 10.85 24.73
CA LEU A 204 12.30 12.20 24.24
C LEU A 204 13.07 12.48 22.95
N LYS A 205 14.38 12.24 22.94
CA LYS A 205 15.25 12.51 21.78
C LYS A 205 14.81 11.72 20.54
N ARG A 206 14.28 10.51 20.72
CA ARG A 206 13.77 9.66 19.63
C ARG A 206 12.34 10.01 19.20
N GLY A 207 11.60 10.78 20.00
CA GLY A 207 10.20 11.11 19.71
C GLY A 207 9.26 9.91 19.90
N ASP A 208 9.53 9.03 20.87
CA ASP A 208 8.73 7.80 21.07
C ASP A 208 7.26 8.08 21.40
N LEU A 209 6.97 9.27 21.94
CA LEU A 209 5.60 9.69 22.18
C LEU A 209 4.81 9.90 20.87
N LEU A 210 5.47 10.38 19.80
CA LEU A 210 4.86 10.51 18.47
C LEU A 210 4.61 9.13 17.86
N VAL A 211 5.56 8.21 18.01
CA VAL A 211 5.40 6.82 17.55
C VAL A 211 4.22 6.16 18.27
N LYS A 212 4.13 6.29 19.61
CA LYS A 212 2.99 5.78 20.40
C LYS A 212 1.67 6.41 19.96
N LEU A 213 1.65 7.69 19.59
CA LEU A 213 0.46 8.36 19.04
C LEU A 213 0.07 7.78 17.66
N LEU A 214 1.01 7.59 16.75
CA LEU A 214 0.75 6.99 15.43
C LEU A 214 0.18 5.57 15.56
N VAL A 215 0.75 4.75 16.45
CA VAL A 215 0.25 3.41 16.74
C VAL A 215 -1.15 3.46 17.37
N LEU A 216 -1.42 4.43 18.26
CA LEU A 216 -2.76 4.63 18.83
C LEU A 216 -3.78 4.98 17.74
N ILE A 217 -3.43 5.86 16.80
CA ILE A 217 -4.28 6.22 15.66
C ILE A 217 -4.52 5.00 14.78
N ALA A 218 -3.49 4.22 14.47
CA ALA A 218 -3.63 2.98 13.71
C ALA A 218 -4.58 1.99 14.42
N ASN A 219 -4.43 1.81 15.73
CA ASN A 219 -5.36 0.99 16.53
C ASN A 219 -6.79 1.55 16.54
N ALA A 220 -6.96 2.87 16.50
CA ALA A 220 -8.29 3.49 16.47
C ALA A 220 -9.00 3.33 15.13
N ILE A 221 -8.25 3.40 14.02
CA ILE A 221 -8.76 3.14 12.67
C ILE A 221 -9.11 1.66 12.52
N HIS A 222 -8.27 0.79 13.07
CA HIS A 222 -8.38 -0.67 13.00
C HIS A 222 -8.84 -1.29 14.33
N TRP A 223 -9.79 -0.66 15.02
CA TRP A 223 -10.22 -1.06 16.36
C TRP A 223 -10.80 -2.48 16.41
N PHE A 224 -11.26 -3.02 15.28
CA PHE A 224 -11.76 -4.38 15.12
C PHE A 224 -10.64 -5.42 14.88
N ASN A 225 -9.40 -5.00 14.60
CA ASN A 225 -8.29 -5.88 14.23
C ASN A 225 -7.45 -6.31 15.47
N PRO A 226 -7.48 -7.60 15.88
CA PRO A 226 -6.68 -8.10 17.00
C PRO A 226 -5.17 -7.97 16.81
N ALA A 227 -4.69 -8.00 15.56
CA ALA A 227 -3.27 -7.87 15.25
C ALA A 227 -2.76 -6.46 15.54
N ALA A 228 -3.58 -5.41 15.34
CA ALA A 228 -3.22 -4.04 15.69
C ALA A 228 -2.95 -3.87 17.20
N TYR A 229 -3.76 -4.50 18.06
CA TYR A 229 -3.50 -4.52 19.51
C TYR A 229 -2.23 -5.27 19.89
N SER A 230 -2.00 -6.41 19.24
CA SER A 230 -0.79 -7.22 19.46
C SER A 230 0.48 -6.49 19.02
N LEU A 231 0.40 -5.79 17.88
CA LEU A 231 1.45 -4.92 17.36
C LEU A 231 1.75 -3.76 18.32
N ASN A 232 0.72 -3.08 18.82
CA ASN A 232 0.89 -2.00 19.81
C ASN A 232 1.61 -2.51 21.07
N LYS A 233 1.19 -3.64 21.63
CA LYS A 233 1.87 -4.26 22.78
C LYS A 233 3.32 -4.63 22.46
N GLN A 234 3.58 -5.12 21.25
CA GLN A 234 4.92 -5.48 20.81
C GLN A 234 5.83 -4.25 20.66
N ILE A 235 5.38 -3.20 19.97
CA ILE A 235 6.12 -1.95 19.77
C ILE A 235 6.46 -1.32 21.11
N ASN A 236 5.52 -1.27 22.06
CA ASN A 236 5.80 -0.74 23.40
C ASN A 236 6.95 -1.47 24.08
N ILE A 237 7.01 -2.80 24.02
CA ILE A 237 8.11 -3.53 24.66
C ILE A 237 9.41 -3.38 23.85
N LEU A 238 9.37 -3.36 22.52
CA LEU A 238 10.55 -3.13 21.69
C LEU A 238 11.14 -1.72 21.90
N CYS A 239 10.27 -0.74 22.13
CA CYS A 239 10.63 0.63 22.48
C CYS A 239 11.48 0.65 23.76
N GLU A 240 11.01 0.01 24.83
CA GLU A 240 11.74 -0.11 26.10
C GLU A 240 13.07 -0.84 25.91
N LEU A 241 13.08 -1.98 25.21
CA LEU A 241 14.29 -2.75 24.94
C LEU A 241 15.33 -1.96 24.14
N SER A 242 14.89 -1.14 23.21
CA SER A 242 15.77 -0.29 22.41
C SER A 242 16.28 0.92 23.20
N CYS A 243 15.51 1.47 24.13
CA CYS A 243 16.01 2.47 25.08
C CYS A 243 17.07 1.86 25.99
N ASP A 244 16.75 0.72 26.61
CA ASP A 244 17.67 -0.05 27.46
C ASP A 244 19.00 -0.33 26.74
N GLU A 245 18.95 -0.81 25.49
CA GLU A 245 20.12 -1.06 24.65
C GLU A 245 20.99 0.19 24.43
N LYS A 246 20.37 1.37 24.31
CA LYS A 246 21.09 2.64 24.16
C LYS A 246 21.69 3.13 25.46
N VAL A 247 21.00 2.96 26.59
CA VAL A 247 21.50 3.33 27.94
C VAL A 247 22.77 2.55 28.26
N VAL A 248 22.76 1.23 28.01
CA VAL A 248 23.88 0.35 28.43
C VAL A 248 25.05 0.26 27.46
N LYS A 249 24.94 0.90 26.28
CA LYS A 249 25.91 0.77 25.18
C LYS A 249 27.36 1.04 25.60
N GLU A 250 27.57 1.97 26.53
CA GLU A 250 28.89 2.39 27.04
C GLU A 250 29.12 1.98 28.50
N MET A 251 28.17 1.24 29.09
CA MET A 251 28.27 0.75 30.47
C MET A 251 29.05 -0.57 30.53
N ASP A 252 29.87 -0.74 31.56
CA ASP A 252 30.46 -2.01 31.95
C ASP A 252 29.42 -2.96 32.59
N MET A 253 29.83 -4.20 32.89
CA MET A 253 28.92 -5.21 33.44
C MET A 253 28.37 -4.86 34.83
N GLU A 254 29.15 -4.16 35.65
CA GLU A 254 28.72 -3.73 36.99
C GLU A 254 27.63 -2.67 36.88
N ASN A 255 27.83 -1.63 36.07
CA ASN A 255 26.83 -0.59 35.84
C ASN A 255 25.58 -1.13 35.16
N ARG A 256 25.70 -2.12 34.27
CA ARG A 256 24.54 -2.83 33.68
C ARG A 256 23.71 -3.56 34.72
N ARG A 257 24.37 -4.25 35.65
CA ARG A 257 23.68 -4.95 36.75
C ARG A 257 22.97 -3.95 37.64
N TYR A 258 23.66 -2.88 38.04
CA TYR A 258 23.08 -1.80 38.84
C TYR A 258 21.88 -1.14 38.16
N TYR A 259 21.95 -0.92 36.84
CA TYR A 259 20.82 -0.44 36.06
C TYR A 259 19.64 -1.43 36.07
N GLY A 260 19.90 -2.72 35.91
CA GLY A 260 18.87 -3.76 36.01
C GLY A 260 18.19 -3.82 37.38
N GLU A 261 18.96 -3.67 38.45
CA GLU A 261 18.45 -3.57 39.84
C GLU A 261 17.59 -2.31 40.03
N THR A 262 18.02 -1.18 39.46
CA THR A 262 17.25 0.08 39.44
C THR A 262 15.90 -0.09 38.73
N LEU A 263 15.88 -0.76 37.58
CA LEU A 263 14.61 -1.03 36.86
C LEU A 263 13.68 -1.95 37.65
N LEU A 264 14.24 -2.92 38.37
CA LEU A 264 13.46 -3.86 39.17
C LEU A 264 12.84 -3.15 40.39
N SER A 265 13.61 -2.32 41.11
CA SER A 265 13.13 -1.56 42.26
C SER A 265 11.98 -0.62 41.88
N MET A 266 12.06 0.00 40.69
CA MET A 266 10.98 0.81 40.13
C MET A 266 9.71 0.02 39.84
N LEU A 267 9.84 -1.18 39.27
CA LEU A 267 8.69 -2.04 39.01
C LEU A 267 8.04 -2.45 40.33
N GLU A 268 8.83 -2.81 41.34
CA GLU A 268 8.34 -3.16 42.66
C GLU A 268 7.59 -2.01 43.32
N TYR A 269 8.13 -0.80 43.27
CA TYR A 269 7.44 0.39 43.77
C TYR A 269 6.10 0.61 43.05
N GLY A 270 6.10 0.54 41.72
CA GLY A 270 4.89 0.75 40.93
C GLY A 270 3.80 -0.30 41.17
N VAL A 271 4.19 -1.56 41.44
CA VAL A 271 3.26 -2.63 41.82
C VAL A 271 2.66 -2.36 43.21
N LYS A 272 3.47 -1.94 44.19
CA LYS A 272 3.01 -1.60 45.54
C LYS A 272 2.01 -0.44 45.53
N GLN A 273 2.28 0.60 44.74
CA GLN A 273 1.40 1.79 44.65
C GLN A 273 0.06 1.53 43.98
N ARG A 274 -0.04 0.56 43.07
CA ARG A 274 -1.31 0.31 42.34
C ARG A 274 -2.36 -0.47 43.13
N ASN A 275 -2.01 -1.09 44.26
CA ASN A 275 -2.94 -1.85 45.10
C ASN A 275 -3.85 -2.84 44.31
N ILE A 276 -3.31 -3.49 43.27
CA ILE A 276 -4.08 -4.40 42.40
C ILE A 276 -4.12 -5.79 43.02
N VAL A 277 -5.16 -6.08 43.78
CA VAL A 277 -5.41 -7.40 44.41
C VAL A 277 -6.16 -8.35 43.46
N PHE A 278 -6.76 -7.86 42.37
CA PHE A 278 -7.55 -8.69 41.45
C PHE A 278 -7.26 -8.30 40.00
N ILE A 279 -6.75 -9.25 39.21
CA ILE A 279 -6.86 -9.42 37.74
C ILE A 279 -5.68 -10.28 37.27
N SER A 280 -5.96 -11.38 36.56
CA SER A 280 -5.05 -12.36 35.97
C SER A 280 -4.05 -11.81 34.91
N SER A 281 -3.91 -10.50 34.77
CA SER A 281 -3.13 -9.79 33.73
C SER A 281 -1.69 -9.44 34.14
N LEU A 282 -1.26 -9.77 35.37
CA LEU A 282 0.10 -9.51 35.86
C LEU A 282 1.21 -10.28 35.12
N CYS A 283 0.84 -11.26 34.30
CA CYS A 283 1.78 -11.97 33.43
C CYS A 283 2.46 -11.04 32.39
N GLY A 284 1.78 -9.97 31.95
CA GLY A 284 2.30 -9.03 30.96
C GLY A 284 3.53 -8.26 31.44
N PRO A 285 3.40 -7.48 32.54
CA PRO A 285 4.52 -6.71 33.11
C PRO A 285 5.72 -7.58 33.51
N LYS A 286 5.47 -8.75 34.12
CA LYS A 286 6.55 -9.69 34.53
C LYS A 286 7.35 -10.22 33.33
N LYS A 287 6.66 -10.69 32.28
CA LYS A 287 7.32 -11.19 31.06
C LYS A 287 8.09 -10.07 30.34
N ALA A 288 7.56 -8.85 30.33
CA ALA A 288 8.23 -7.70 29.76
C ALA A 288 9.51 -7.35 30.52
N MET A 289 9.45 -7.26 31.86
CA MET A 289 10.63 -6.97 32.69
C MET A 289 11.70 -8.05 32.58
N LYS A 290 11.31 -9.34 32.64
CA LYS A 290 12.25 -10.46 32.41
C LYS A 290 13.00 -10.29 31.09
N ARG A 291 12.30 -9.90 30.02
CA ARG A 291 12.90 -9.69 28.70
C ARG A 291 13.87 -8.50 28.68
N ARG A 292 13.56 -7.41 29.40
CA ARG A 292 14.48 -6.27 29.58
C ARG A 292 15.77 -6.73 30.24
N LEU A 293 15.67 -7.36 31.41
CA LEU A 293 16.83 -7.87 32.16
C LEU A 293 17.69 -8.84 31.35
N MET A 294 17.08 -9.79 30.63
CA MET A 294 17.81 -10.72 29.76
C MET A 294 18.57 -10.02 28.62
N ASN A 295 17.98 -8.96 28.05
CA ASN A 295 18.62 -8.21 26.96
C ASN A 295 19.74 -7.29 27.46
N LEU A 296 19.61 -6.70 28.65
CA LEU A 296 20.67 -5.89 29.27
C LEU A 296 21.98 -6.65 29.43
N MET A 297 21.88 -7.95 29.75
CA MET A 297 23.03 -8.82 29.98
C MET A 297 23.65 -9.37 28.68
N ASN A 298 22.97 -9.22 27.54
CA ASN A 298 23.36 -9.88 26.29
C ASN A 298 23.39 -8.89 25.12
N GLU A 299 24.18 -7.82 25.27
CA GLU A 299 24.31 -6.77 24.26
C GLU A 299 24.95 -7.33 22.97
N LYS A 300 24.32 -7.04 21.85
CA LYS A 300 24.78 -7.46 20.53
C LYS A 300 25.27 -6.27 19.73
N LYS A 301 26.57 -6.24 19.43
CA LYS A 301 27.15 -5.24 18.53
C LYS A 301 26.87 -5.64 17.08
N MET A 302 26.17 -4.76 16.35
CA MET A 302 25.86 -4.96 14.92
C MET A 302 27.11 -4.78 14.06
N LYS A 303 27.38 -5.73 13.15
CA LYS A 303 28.41 -5.60 12.11
C LYS A 303 27.85 -4.86 10.89
N LYS A 304 28.62 -3.96 10.28
CA LYS A 304 28.23 -3.15 9.09
C LYS A 304 27.56 -3.94 7.94
N PRO A 305 28.01 -5.14 7.51
CA PRO A 305 27.35 -5.89 6.43
C PRO A 305 25.95 -6.40 6.80
N VAL A 306 25.68 -6.64 8.08
CA VAL A 306 24.36 -7.06 8.58
C VAL A 306 23.35 -5.92 8.48
N LEU A 307 23.79 -4.67 8.69
CA LEU A 307 22.95 -3.48 8.50
C LEU A 307 22.52 -3.31 7.03
N ALA A 308 23.44 -3.53 6.08
CA ALA A 308 23.16 -3.47 4.65
C ALA A 308 22.16 -4.56 4.21
N LEU A 309 22.33 -5.80 4.66
CA LEU A 309 21.39 -6.88 4.39
C LEU A 309 19.99 -6.61 4.97
N SER A 310 19.94 -5.96 6.15
CA SER A 310 18.68 -5.57 6.78
C SER A 310 17.95 -4.47 6.02
N LEU A 311 18.68 -3.56 5.40
CA LEU A 311 18.13 -2.50 4.56
C LEU A 311 17.55 -3.10 3.27
N VAL A 312 18.24 -4.06 2.66
CA VAL A 312 17.74 -4.80 1.50
C VAL A 312 16.48 -5.61 1.86
N ALA A 313 16.45 -6.26 3.02
CA ALA A 313 15.26 -6.98 3.48
C ALA A 313 14.07 -6.04 3.80
N ALA A 314 14.33 -4.87 4.40
CA ALA A 314 13.31 -3.86 4.63
C ALA A 314 12.76 -3.29 3.31
N MET A 315 13.64 -3.01 2.34
CA MET A 315 13.26 -2.58 0.99
C MET A 315 12.49 -3.67 0.24
N ALA A 316 12.85 -4.95 0.41
CA ALA A 316 12.12 -6.08 -0.16
C ALA A 316 10.76 -6.30 0.51
N LEU A 317 10.59 -5.98 1.81
CA LEU A 317 9.29 -6.03 2.48
C LEU A 317 8.39 -4.84 2.11
N LEU A 318 8.97 -3.64 1.99
CA LEU A 318 8.26 -2.44 1.52
C LEU A 318 7.86 -2.56 0.05
N GLY A 319 8.77 -3.04 -0.80
CA GLY A 319 8.53 -3.30 -2.22
C GLY A 319 7.66 -4.54 -2.44
N GLY A 320 7.89 -5.62 -1.69
CA GLY A 320 7.12 -6.86 -1.73
C GLY A 320 5.69 -6.72 -1.24
N GLY A 321 5.44 -5.87 -0.24
CA GLY A 321 4.08 -5.49 0.16
C GLY A 321 3.34 -4.75 -0.96
N GLY A 322 4.05 -3.88 -1.68
CA GLY A 322 3.53 -3.21 -2.88
C GLY A 322 3.26 -4.16 -4.04
N THR A 323 4.14 -5.13 -4.29
CA THR A 323 3.97 -6.12 -5.38
C THR A 323 2.96 -7.21 -5.05
N ALA A 324 2.78 -7.59 -3.77
CA ALA A 324 1.74 -8.53 -3.36
C ALA A 324 0.34 -7.90 -3.39
N ALA A 325 0.22 -6.62 -3.00
CA ALA A 325 -1.01 -5.85 -3.22
C ALA A 325 -1.31 -5.68 -4.72
N TYR A 326 -0.27 -5.51 -5.55
CA TYR A 326 -0.39 -5.49 -6.99
C TYR A 326 -0.78 -6.87 -7.57
N ALA A 327 -0.12 -7.95 -7.17
CA ALA A 327 -0.37 -9.32 -7.67
C ALA A 327 -1.73 -9.87 -7.23
N ALA A 328 -2.23 -9.49 -6.05
CA ALA A 328 -3.61 -9.75 -5.65
C ALA A 328 -4.61 -9.01 -6.58
N GLY A 329 -4.21 -7.87 -7.15
CA GLY A 329 -4.92 -7.18 -8.22
C GLY A 329 -4.71 -7.74 -9.63
N SER A 330 -3.55 -8.37 -9.89
CA SER A 330 -3.21 -9.00 -11.18
C SER A 330 -3.70 -10.43 -11.34
N ALA A 331 -4.17 -11.07 -10.25
CA ALA A 331 -4.63 -12.46 -10.25
C ALA A 331 -6.02 -12.65 -10.87
N VAL A 332 -6.62 -11.60 -11.43
CA VAL A 332 -7.69 -11.76 -12.42
C VAL A 332 -7.00 -11.91 -13.77
N PRO A 333 -6.96 -13.10 -14.38
CA PRO A 333 -6.44 -13.22 -15.74
C PRO A 333 -7.22 -12.23 -16.60
N VAL A 334 -6.51 -11.34 -17.27
CA VAL A 334 -7.05 -10.62 -18.42
C VAL A 334 -7.59 -11.71 -19.34
N LYS A 335 -8.91 -11.88 -19.33
CA LYS A 335 -9.59 -12.56 -20.42
C LYS A 335 -9.39 -11.60 -21.58
N ILE A 336 -8.29 -11.78 -22.31
CA ILE A 336 -8.22 -11.35 -23.69
C ILE A 336 -9.51 -11.90 -24.29
N PRO A 337 -10.38 -11.08 -24.90
CA PRO A 337 -11.51 -11.62 -25.61
C PRO A 337 -10.96 -12.36 -26.82
N THR A 338 -10.50 -13.60 -26.61
CA THR A 338 -10.46 -14.64 -27.63
C THR A 338 -11.91 -14.97 -27.91
N GLY A 339 -12.54 -14.09 -28.70
CA GLY A 339 -13.99 -13.97 -28.67
C GLY A 339 -14.55 -13.09 -29.77
N LYS A 340 -13.92 -13.09 -30.95
CA LYS A 340 -14.57 -13.23 -32.25
C LYS A 340 -13.46 -13.53 -33.25
N GLN A 341 -13.68 -14.51 -34.11
CA GLN A 341 -12.82 -14.74 -35.26
C GLN A 341 -12.52 -13.39 -35.91
N VAL A 342 -11.24 -13.06 -36.07
CA VAL A 342 -10.87 -12.02 -37.04
C VAL A 342 -11.35 -12.60 -38.36
N GLU A 343 -12.47 -12.10 -38.87
CA GLU A 343 -13.01 -12.51 -40.16
C GLU A 343 -12.03 -12.12 -41.25
N GLY A 344 -11.02 -12.97 -41.46
CA GLY A 344 -10.23 -13.10 -42.69
C GLY A 344 -9.48 -11.86 -43.17
N ARG A 345 -9.07 -10.91 -42.31
CA ARG A 345 -8.34 -9.71 -42.76
C ARG A 345 -7.07 -9.43 -41.99
N ASN A 346 -6.03 -9.09 -42.75
CA ASN A 346 -4.71 -8.68 -42.26
C ASN A 346 -4.81 -7.34 -41.53
N ILE A 347 -4.00 -7.17 -40.49
CA ILE A 347 -3.92 -5.93 -39.68
C ILE A 347 -2.50 -5.36 -39.75
N SER A 348 -2.40 -4.02 -39.75
CA SER A 348 -1.13 -3.30 -39.76
C SER A 348 -1.04 -2.42 -38.52
N LEU A 349 0.09 -2.48 -37.82
CA LEU A 349 0.39 -1.63 -36.67
C LEU A 349 1.46 -0.62 -37.07
N GLN A 350 1.18 0.66 -36.84
CA GLN A 350 2.11 1.76 -37.10
C GLN A 350 2.58 2.32 -35.76
N TYR A 351 3.91 2.38 -35.58
CA TYR A 351 4.56 2.88 -34.37
C TYR A 351 4.88 4.37 -34.51
N GLU A 352 5.04 5.07 -33.38
CA GLU A 352 5.32 6.52 -33.35
C GLU A 352 6.66 6.90 -34.01
N ASP A 353 7.56 5.95 -34.20
CA ASP A 353 8.84 6.13 -34.92
C ASP A 353 8.69 6.03 -36.46
N GLY A 354 7.47 5.82 -36.96
CA GLY A 354 7.15 5.66 -38.38
C GLY A 354 7.27 4.21 -38.91
N THR A 355 7.69 3.26 -38.07
CA THR A 355 7.82 1.85 -38.45
C THR A 355 6.43 1.20 -38.58
N THR A 356 6.20 0.46 -39.66
CA THR A 356 4.93 -0.27 -39.88
C THR A 356 5.19 -1.77 -39.86
N VAL A 357 4.47 -2.52 -39.02
CA VAL A 357 4.57 -3.98 -38.90
C VAL A 357 3.23 -4.61 -39.25
N PHE A 358 3.26 -5.61 -40.11
CA PHE A 358 2.06 -6.25 -40.66
C PHE A 358 1.85 -7.63 -40.03
N TYR A 359 0.60 -8.01 -39.79
CA TYR A 359 0.24 -9.34 -39.29
C TYR A 359 -0.83 -9.97 -40.18
N ASP A 360 -0.67 -11.26 -40.44
CA ASP A 360 -1.63 -12.07 -41.20
C ASP A 360 -2.85 -12.44 -40.32
N LYS A 361 -3.96 -12.83 -40.96
CA LYS A 361 -5.20 -13.36 -40.33
C LYS A 361 -4.96 -14.44 -39.25
N ASP A 362 -3.84 -15.16 -39.32
CA ASP A 362 -3.43 -16.20 -38.37
C ASP A 362 -2.48 -15.69 -37.26
N GLY A 363 -2.16 -14.38 -37.26
CA GLY A 363 -1.36 -13.72 -36.21
C GLY A 363 0.15 -13.74 -36.43
N ASN A 364 0.63 -14.18 -37.60
CA ASN A 364 2.06 -14.21 -37.92
C ASN A 364 2.57 -12.85 -38.40
N ARG A 365 3.78 -12.47 -37.97
CA ARG A 365 4.43 -11.21 -38.36
C ARG A 365 4.92 -11.27 -39.80
N LEU A 366 4.45 -10.35 -40.63
CA LEU A 366 4.84 -10.16 -42.03
C LEU A 366 5.93 -9.08 -42.11
N LEU A 367 6.96 -9.36 -42.91
CA LEU A 367 8.14 -8.49 -43.06
C LEU A 367 7.91 -7.30 -44.02
N ALA A 368 6.76 -7.23 -44.71
CA ALA A 368 6.42 -6.18 -45.67
C ALA A 368 4.89 -5.98 -45.81
N ASP A 369 4.47 -4.81 -46.31
CA ASP A 369 3.05 -4.42 -46.50
C ASP A 369 2.33 -5.35 -47.50
N PRO A 370 1.32 -6.11 -47.07
CA PRO A 370 0.58 -6.99 -47.96
C PRO A 370 -0.17 -6.22 -49.07
N LYS A 371 -0.51 -4.92 -48.88
CA LYS A 371 -1.17 -4.11 -49.92
C LYS A 371 -0.23 -3.64 -51.02
N LYS A 372 1.10 -3.75 -50.85
CA LYS A 372 2.07 -3.27 -51.84
C LYS A 372 2.50 -4.35 -52.84
N ASN A 373 2.20 -5.62 -52.56
CA ASN A 373 2.46 -6.74 -53.47
C ASN A 373 1.20 -7.27 -54.19
N ASP A 374 0.01 -6.77 -53.86
CA ASP A 374 -1.17 -7.01 -54.70
C ASP A 374 -1.19 -5.98 -55.84
N VAL A 375 -0.74 -6.43 -57.02
CA VAL A 375 -1.18 -5.83 -58.28
C VAL A 375 -2.71 -5.72 -58.21
N PRO A 376 -3.33 -4.54 -58.39
CA PRO A 376 -4.79 -4.44 -58.32
C PRO A 376 -5.38 -5.38 -59.37
N GLN A 377 -6.06 -6.45 -58.93
CA GLN A 377 -6.84 -7.29 -59.83
C GLN A 377 -7.92 -6.40 -60.42
N LYS A 378 -7.73 -6.04 -61.69
CA LYS A 378 -8.72 -5.37 -62.53
C LYS A 378 -9.95 -6.28 -62.53
N LEU A 379 -11.08 -5.80 -62.00
CA LEU A 379 -12.33 -6.58 -61.95
C LEU A 379 -12.64 -7.10 -63.36
N THR A 380 -12.99 -8.38 -63.47
CA THR A 380 -13.34 -8.94 -64.77
C THR A 380 -14.69 -8.40 -65.23
N THR A 381 -14.90 -8.27 -66.54
CA THR A 381 -16.15 -7.77 -67.12
C THR A 381 -17.38 -8.50 -66.60
N GLU A 382 -17.28 -9.81 -66.37
CA GLU A 382 -18.38 -10.64 -65.87
C GLU A 382 -18.76 -10.29 -64.43
N GLU A 383 -17.78 -9.99 -63.57
CA GLU A 383 -18.03 -9.56 -62.19
C GLU A 383 -18.66 -8.16 -62.12
N ILE A 384 -18.32 -7.28 -63.06
CA ILE A 384 -18.96 -5.96 -63.17
C ILE A 384 -20.42 -6.11 -63.60
N VAL A 385 -20.71 -6.99 -64.57
CA VAL A 385 -22.08 -7.29 -65.02
C VAL A 385 -22.93 -7.86 -63.87
N ASP A 386 -22.41 -8.83 -63.10
CA ASP A 386 -23.14 -9.42 -61.97
C ASP A 386 -23.49 -8.37 -60.91
N ARG A 387 -22.53 -7.50 -60.58
CA ARG A 387 -22.75 -6.42 -59.61
C ARG A 387 -23.77 -5.40 -60.09
N VAL A 388 -23.78 -5.05 -61.37
CA VAL A 388 -24.78 -4.16 -61.96
C VAL A 388 -26.18 -4.78 -61.91
N ASN A 389 -26.31 -6.05 -62.32
CA ASN A 389 -27.58 -6.79 -62.25
C ASN A 389 -28.10 -6.87 -60.81
N LYS A 390 -27.21 -7.05 -59.82
CA LYS A 390 -27.57 -7.09 -58.41
C LYS A 390 -28.06 -5.74 -57.86
N HIS A 391 -27.58 -4.61 -58.37
CA HIS A 391 -28.10 -3.30 -58.03
C HIS A 391 -29.49 -3.08 -58.63
N ILE A 392 -29.67 -3.46 -59.90
CA ILE A 392 -30.94 -3.36 -60.61
C ILE A 392 -32.01 -4.25 -59.93
N ALA A 393 -31.68 -5.49 -59.60
CA ALA A 393 -32.59 -6.42 -58.92
C ALA A 393 -33.00 -5.94 -57.52
N LYS A 394 -32.19 -5.09 -56.88
CA LYS A 394 -32.47 -4.48 -55.57
C LYS A 394 -33.13 -3.10 -55.67
N GLY A 395 -33.40 -2.59 -56.87
CA GLY A 395 -33.96 -1.26 -57.09
C GLY A 395 -33.03 -0.11 -56.69
N LEU A 396 -31.72 -0.37 -56.60
CA LEU A 396 -30.70 0.61 -56.21
C LEU A 396 -30.10 1.27 -57.46
N ALA A 397 -29.71 2.55 -57.33
CA ALA A 397 -28.98 3.25 -58.38
C ALA A 397 -27.63 2.57 -58.65
N VAL A 398 -27.33 2.33 -59.92
CA VAL A 398 -26.07 1.69 -60.34
C VAL A 398 -24.94 2.73 -60.30
N PRO A 399 -23.82 2.48 -59.60
CA PRO A 399 -22.68 3.39 -59.57
C PRO A 399 -22.07 3.64 -60.95
N GLN A 400 -21.79 4.90 -61.28
CA GLN A 400 -21.29 5.33 -62.60
C GLN A 400 -19.95 4.67 -62.98
N GLY A 401 -19.06 4.44 -62.02
CA GLY A 401 -17.77 3.79 -62.27
C GLY A 401 -17.89 2.37 -62.84
N TYR A 402 -18.98 1.64 -62.52
CA TYR A 402 -19.22 0.32 -63.12
C TYR A 402 -19.75 0.43 -64.55
N ILE A 403 -20.53 1.47 -64.84
CA ILE A 403 -21.11 1.74 -66.17
C ILE A 403 -19.99 2.11 -67.16
N ASP A 404 -19.01 2.90 -66.72
CA ASP A 404 -17.92 3.38 -67.58
C ASP A 404 -16.94 2.26 -67.95
N GLU A 405 -16.71 1.31 -67.04
CA GLU A 405 -15.82 0.16 -67.24
C GLU A 405 -16.45 -1.00 -68.05
N LEU A 406 -17.77 -1.04 -68.21
CA LEU A 406 -18.48 -2.08 -68.98
C LEU A 406 -18.26 -1.94 -70.49
N PRO A 407 -17.99 -3.01 -71.25
CA PRO A 407 -18.02 -2.95 -72.72
C PRO A 407 -19.40 -2.55 -73.23
N GLN A 408 -19.45 -1.74 -74.30
CA GLN A 408 -20.71 -1.19 -74.83
C GLN A 408 -21.75 -2.27 -75.13
N LYS A 409 -21.32 -3.42 -75.66
CA LYS A 409 -22.18 -4.58 -75.94
C LYS A 409 -22.90 -5.13 -74.70
N SER A 410 -22.25 -5.12 -73.54
CA SER A 410 -22.83 -5.57 -72.27
C SER A 410 -23.78 -4.52 -71.68
N LEU A 411 -23.46 -3.24 -71.85
CA LEU A 411 -24.31 -2.13 -71.43
C LEU A 411 -25.63 -2.09 -72.23
N ASP A 412 -25.54 -2.28 -73.54
CA ASP A 412 -26.72 -2.31 -74.43
C ASP A 412 -27.62 -3.52 -74.10
N ALA A 413 -27.03 -4.70 -73.84
CA ALA A 413 -27.79 -5.88 -73.42
C ALA A 413 -28.51 -5.70 -72.07
N ILE A 414 -27.89 -5.01 -71.09
CA ILE A 414 -28.52 -4.69 -69.80
C ILE A 414 -29.67 -3.69 -69.99
N ASN A 415 -29.46 -2.66 -70.83
CA ASN A 415 -30.49 -1.67 -71.16
C ASN A 415 -31.70 -2.31 -71.86
N ASP A 416 -31.48 -3.23 -72.80
CA ASP A 416 -32.54 -3.96 -73.51
C ASP A 416 -33.29 -4.94 -72.59
N THR A 417 -32.57 -5.64 -71.69
CA THR A 417 -33.16 -6.65 -70.79
C THR A 417 -34.01 -6.02 -69.69
N TYR A 418 -33.60 -4.88 -69.14
CA TYR A 418 -34.28 -4.22 -68.01
C TYR A 418 -35.04 -2.95 -68.41
N GLY A 419 -35.06 -2.58 -69.70
CA GLY A 419 -35.74 -1.38 -70.20
C GLY A 419 -35.13 -0.06 -69.69
N LEU A 420 -33.83 -0.06 -69.39
CA LEU A 420 -33.10 1.07 -68.81
C LEU A 420 -32.34 1.88 -69.88
N LYS A 421 -31.95 3.12 -69.55
CA LYS A 421 -31.11 3.98 -70.40
C LYS A 421 -29.82 4.37 -69.70
N LEU A 422 -29.04 3.39 -69.24
CA LEU A 422 -27.72 3.61 -68.66
C LEU A 422 -26.76 4.07 -69.77
N GLN A 423 -26.09 5.20 -69.54
CA GLN A 423 -25.10 5.76 -70.47
C GLN A 423 -23.78 5.97 -69.76
N LYS A 424 -22.68 5.75 -70.49
CA LYS A 424 -21.34 6.08 -70.02
C LYS A 424 -21.20 7.59 -69.85
N SER A 425 -20.41 7.99 -68.87
CA SER A 425 -19.97 9.38 -68.73
C SER A 425 -19.06 9.71 -69.93
N LYS A 426 -19.31 10.86 -70.55
CA LYS A 426 -18.58 11.32 -71.75
C LYS A 426 -17.11 11.60 -71.48
#